data_AF-A0A2V7XB09-F1
#
_entry.id   AF-A0A2V7XB09-F1
#
_cell.length_a   1.000
_cell.length_b   1.000
_cell.length_c   1.000
_cell.angle_alpha   90.00
_cell.angle_beta   90.00
_cell.angle_gamma   90.00
#
_symmetry.space_group_name_H-M   'P 1'
#
loop_
_entity.id
_entity.type
_entity.pdbx_description
1 polymer ?
#
loop_
_entity_poly.entity_id
_entity_poly.type
_entity_poly.pdbx_seq_one_letter_code
_entity_poly.pdbx_strand_id
1 'polypeptide(L)' 'NNEAAISKVERVSRPGCRVYVRRSEIPRVLGGMGINILTTPRGVMTGRQARREGVGGELLCEIY' A
#
# COMPACT_ATOMS: atom_id res chain seq x y z
N ASN A 1 19.31 -14.78 -14.23
CA ASN A 1 18.91 -13.69 -15.14
C ASN A 1 18.94 -12.40 -14.34
N ASN A 2 19.87 -11.49 -14.65
CA ASN A 2 20.23 -10.31 -13.86
C ASN A 2 19.16 -9.19 -13.96
N GLU A 3 17.90 -9.54 -13.79
CA GLU A 3 16.74 -8.65 -13.91
C GLU A 3 16.42 -7.98 -12.57
N ALA A 4 15.86 -6.77 -12.63
CA ALA A 4 15.49 -6.00 -11.44
C ALA A 4 14.33 -6.68 -10.70
N ALA A 5 14.47 -6.84 -9.38
CA ALA A 5 13.42 -7.42 -8.53
C ALA A 5 12.23 -6.47 -8.28
N ILE A 6 12.39 -5.17 -8.57
CA ILE A 6 11.35 -4.15 -8.41
C ILE A 6 11.21 -3.44 -9.76
N SER A 7 10.02 -3.48 -10.33
CA SER A 7 9.73 -2.86 -11.63
C SER A 7 9.40 -1.37 -11.47
N LYS A 8 8.69 -1.01 -10.40
CA LYS A 8 8.15 0.32 -10.15
C LYS A 8 7.87 0.55 -8.67
N VAL A 9 8.11 1.79 -8.24
CA VAL A 9 7.68 2.32 -6.94
C VAL A 9 6.91 3.61 -7.21
N GLU A 10 5.65 3.68 -6.78
CA GLU A 10 4.79 4.84 -7.01
C GLU A 10 4.25 5.39 -5.70
N ARG A 11 4.52 6.68 -5.43
CA ARG A 11 3.98 7.38 -4.27
C ARG A 11 2.56 7.86 -4.53
N VAL A 12 1.63 7.33 -3.76
CA VAL A 12 0.19 7.63 -3.84
C VAL A 12 -0.13 8.85 -2.98
N SER A 13 0.07 8.77 -1.66
CA SER A 13 -0.14 9.93 -0.77
C SER A 13 1.04 10.91 -0.83
N ARG A 14 0.73 12.18 -1.10
CA ARG A 14 1.72 13.26 -1.28
C ARG A 14 1.40 14.45 -0.35
N PRO A 15 2.39 15.25 0.04
CA PRO A 15 2.13 16.55 0.67
C PRO A 15 1.17 17.36 -0.22
N GLY A 16 0.09 17.89 0.36
CA GLY A 16 -0.96 18.61 -0.37
C GLY A 16 -2.12 17.75 -0.89
N CYS A 17 -1.98 16.42 -0.95
CA CYS A 17 -3.07 15.51 -1.26
C CYS A 17 -2.85 14.15 -0.57
N ARG A 18 -3.35 14.04 0.66
CA ARG A 18 -3.25 12.82 1.46
C ARG A 18 -4.34 11.84 1.06
N VAL A 19 -3.97 10.60 0.82
CA VAL A 19 -4.90 9.54 0.42
C VAL A 19 -5.09 8.59 1.60
N TYR A 20 -6.31 8.52 2.13
CA TYR A 20 -6.68 7.61 3.20
C TYR A 20 -7.72 6.61 2.70
N VAL A 21 -7.57 5.36 3.12
CA VAL A 21 -8.47 4.27 2.73
C VAL A 21 -8.97 3.51 3.95
N ARG A 22 -10.24 3.12 3.95
CA ARG A 22 -10.77 2.18 4.94
C ARG A 22 -10.25 0.78 4.64
N ARG A 23 -10.31 -0.12 5.63
CA ARG A 23 -9.90 -1.54 5.47
C ARG A 23 -10.49 -2.20 4.22
N SER A 24 -11.75 -1.88 3.91
CA SER A 24 -12.52 -2.46 2.80
C SER A 24 -12.13 -1.88 1.44
N GLU A 25 -11.50 -0.71 1.43
CA GLU A 25 -11.17 0.08 0.25
C GLU A 25 -9.67 0.02 -0.08
N ILE A 26 -8.86 -0.64 0.76
CA ILE A 26 -7.45 -0.92 0.45
C ILE A 26 -7.40 -1.54 -0.94
N PRO A 27 -6.64 -1.01 -1.92
CA PRO A 27 -6.62 -1.53 -3.28
C PRO A 27 -5.81 -2.83 -3.38
N ARG A 28 -5.94 -3.55 -4.51
CA ARG A 28 -5.03 -4.66 -4.84
C ARG A 28 -4.14 -4.21 -5.98
N VAL A 29 -2.84 -4.12 -5.72
CA VAL A 29 -1.85 -3.76 -6.73
C VAL A 29 -1.64 -4.95 -7.68
N LEU A 30 -1.79 -4.74 -8.99
CA LEU A 30 -1.71 -5.79 -10.03
C LEU A 30 -2.49 -7.08 -9.67
N GLY A 31 -3.75 -6.94 -9.24
CA GLY A 31 -4.58 -8.09 -8.87
C GLY A 31 -4.15 -8.85 -7.61
N GLY A 32 -3.11 -8.37 -6.91
CA GLY A 32 -2.54 -8.99 -5.70
C GLY A 32 -1.09 -9.44 -5.87
N MET A 33 -0.48 -9.26 -7.05
CA MET A 33 0.94 -9.54 -7.27
C MET A 33 1.85 -8.44 -6.70
N GLY A 34 1.37 -7.20 -6.65
CA GLY A 34 2.09 -6.08 -6.05
C GLY A 34 1.75 -5.85 -4.57
N ILE A 35 2.46 -4.90 -3.97
CA ILE A 35 2.32 -4.55 -2.56
C ILE A 35 1.93 -3.07 -2.44
N ASN A 36 1.00 -2.77 -1.55
CA ASN A 36 0.76 -1.42 -1.07
C ASN A 36 1.22 -1.28 0.38
N ILE A 37 1.76 -0.11 0.70
CA ILE A 37 2.25 0.24 2.04
C ILE A 37 1.35 1.32 2.62
N LEU A 38 0.89 1.13 3.85
CA LEU A 38 0.01 2.06 4.54
C LEU A 38 0.53 2.40 5.93
N THR A 39 0.32 3.64 6.37
CA THR A 39 0.40 3.99 7.79
C THR A 39 -0.94 3.71 8.44
N THR A 40 -0.95 2.89 9.48
CA THR A 40 -2.16 2.58 10.24
C THR A 40 -2.00 3.03 11.69
N PRO A 41 -3.06 3.03 12.52
CA PRO A 41 -2.94 3.28 13.96
C PRO A 41 -2.03 2.29 14.70
N ARG A 42 -1.68 1.15 14.09
CA ARG A 42 -0.79 0.12 14.64
C ARG A 42 0.61 0.15 14.02
N GLY A 43 0.95 1.23 13.31
CA GLY A 43 2.22 1.37 12.60
C GLY A 43 2.10 1.11 11.10
N VAL A 44 3.26 1.07 10.45
CA VAL A 44 3.38 0.89 9.00
C VAL A 44 3.29 -0.60 8.65
N MET A 45 2.45 -0.95 7.67
CA MET A 45 2.28 -2.34 7.25
C MET A 45 1.82 -2.45 5.79
N THR A 46 1.85 -3.67 5.26
CA THR A 46 1.29 -3.95 3.94
C THR A 46 -0.23 -3.89 3.96
N GLY A 47 -0.88 -3.55 2.84
CA GLY A 47 -2.35 -3.56 2.80
C GLY A 47 -2.95 -4.95 3.00
N ARG A 48 -2.23 -6.03 2.67
CA ARG A 48 -2.65 -7.39 3.02
C ARG A 48 -2.70 -7.59 4.54
N GLN A 49 -1.68 -7.11 5.26
CA GLN A 49 -1.66 -7.17 6.72
C GLN A 49 -2.73 -6.27 7.33
N ALA A 50 -2.89 -5.04 6.84
CA ALA A 50 -3.92 -4.11 7.31
C ALA A 50 -5.34 -4.66 7.14
N ARG A 51 -5.64 -5.32 6.01
CA ARG A 51 -6.92 -6.03 5.82
C ARG A 51 -7.13 -7.13 6.85
N ARG A 52 -6.09 -7.94 7.12
CA ARG A 52 -6.15 -9.03 8.11
C ARG A 52 -6.35 -8.51 9.53
N GLU A 53 -5.68 -7.41 9.88
CA GLU A 53 -5.80 -6.77 11.20
C GLU A 53 -7.05 -5.89 11.34
N GLY A 54 -7.78 -5.71 10.26
CA GLY A 54 -9.06 -5.00 10.27
C GLY A 54 -8.94 -3.48 10.29
N VAL A 55 -7.78 -2.91 9.93
CA VAL A 55 -7.48 -1.48 10.02
C VAL A 55 -7.31 -0.82 8.66
N GLY A 56 -7.70 0.46 8.56
CA GLY A 56 -7.39 1.34 7.42
C GLY A 56 -6.18 2.23 7.71
N GLY A 57 -5.92 3.20 6.83
CA GLY A 57 -4.77 4.07 6.97
C GLY A 57 -4.51 5.01 5.80
N GLU A 58 -3.40 5.75 5.88
CA GLU A 58 -2.87 6.53 4.77
C GLU A 58 -2.19 5.59 3.77
N LEU A 59 -2.57 5.63 2.50
CA LEU A 59 -1.97 4.84 1.44
C LEU A 59 -0.71 5.54 0.91
N LEU A 60 0.46 5.12 1.37
CA LEU A 60 1.73 5.80 1.07
C LEU A 60 2.19 5.55 -0.37
N CYS A 61 2.32 4.27 -0.75
CA CYS A 61 2.88 3.89 -2.03
C CYS A 61 2.47 2.48 -2.45
N GLU A 62 2.68 2.21 -3.74
CA GLU A 62 2.52 0.92 -4.39
C GLU A 62 3.85 0.49 -5.03
N ILE A 63 4.13 -0.81 -4.97
CA ILE A 63 5.37 -1.43 -5.44
C ILE A 63 5.03 -2.71 -6.21
N TYR A 64 5.62 -2.88 -7.39
CA TYR A 64 5.52 -4.08 -8.25
C TYR A 64 6.65 -4.11 -9.27
#